data_AF-A0A534B6U3-F1
#
_entry.id   AF-A0A534B6U3-F1
#
_cell.length_a   1.000
_cell.length_b   1.000
_cell.length_c   1.000
_cell.angle_alpha   90.00
_cell.angle_beta   90.00
_cell.angle_gamma   90.00
#
_symmetry.space_group_name_H-M   'P 1'
#
loop_
_entity.id
_entity.type
_entity.pdbx_description
1 polymer ?
#
loop_
_entity_poly.entity_id
_entity_poly.type
_entity_poly.pdbx_seq_one_letter_code
_entity_poly.pdbx_strand_id
1 'polypeptide(L)'
;MDALLLHSPALEPAVHESIESALREVDHLQRTLATLLQIALAESGAPLASPASVDVSELACELVELFEPVARERGLTLVSKHEGAAVVHGNRQLLAQLITNLIENCLKYVPSGGALEVGVQRFADCVRLTVRDNGPGMVADDRVRAVQPFVRVAQNGKPDSSGLGLSLVAAIARLHRARLALESNDPGLRVVIDLPLET
;
A
#
# COMPACT_ATOMS: atom_id res chain seq x y z
N MET A 1 37.04 22.80 32.01
CA MET A 1 35.72 22.16 32.13
C MET A 1 34.70 23.22 31.75
N ASP A 2 33.90 22.92 30.73
CA ASP A 2 32.89 23.77 30.08
C ASP A 2 33.50 24.85 29.16
N ALA A 3 33.18 24.96 27.88
CA ALA A 3 32.03 24.48 27.13
C ALA A 3 32.44 24.18 25.67
N LEU A 4 32.55 22.89 25.34
CA LEU A 4 32.45 22.41 23.95
C LEU A 4 30.96 22.32 23.61
N LEU A 5 30.30 23.48 23.51
CA LEU A 5 28.94 23.59 23.00
C LEU A 5 28.98 23.50 21.47
N LEU A 6 28.70 22.30 20.97
CA LEU A 6 27.76 22.02 19.88
C LEU A 6 27.35 23.25 19.06
N HIS A 7 28.21 23.68 18.13
CA HIS A 7 27.78 24.44 16.96
C HIS A 7 27.76 23.48 15.78
N SER A 8 26.75 22.61 15.71
CA SER A 8 26.29 22.16 14.40
C SER A 8 25.63 23.39 13.77
N PRO A 9 26.17 24.00 12.70
CA PRO A 9 25.43 25.04 12.01
C PRO A 9 24.12 24.42 11.56
N ALA A 10 23.00 24.98 12.03
CA ALA A 10 21.70 24.63 11.48
C ALA A 10 21.81 24.81 9.97
N LEU A 11 21.60 23.72 9.21
CA LEU A 11 21.59 23.76 7.76
C LEU A 11 20.67 24.90 7.34
N GLU A 12 21.12 25.76 6.42
CA GLU A 12 20.28 26.83 5.90
C GLU A 12 18.95 26.23 5.41
N PRO A 13 17.80 26.88 5.66
CA PRO A 13 16.48 26.32 5.31
C PRO A 13 16.38 25.83 3.86
N ALA A 14 17.05 26.53 2.93
CA ALA A 14 17.12 26.16 1.51
C ALA A 14 17.90 24.85 1.26
N VAL A 15 18.95 24.58 2.03
CA VAL A 15 19.72 23.32 1.96
C VAL A 15 18.90 22.17 2.52
N HIS A 16 18.15 22.40 3.61
CA HIS A 16 17.25 21.39 4.17
C HIS A 16 16.13 21.01 3.19
N GLU A 17 15.48 22.01 2.58
CA GLU A 17 14.42 21.80 1.58
C GLU A 17 14.96 21.07 0.33
N SER A 18 16.18 21.41 -0.13
CA SER A 18 16.83 20.71 -1.23
C SER A 18 17.16 19.26 -0.91
N ILE A 19 17.61 18.96 0.32
CA ILE A 19 17.89 17.59 0.77
C ILE A 19 16.60 16.79 0.86
N GLU A 20 15.55 17.34 1.47
CA GLU A 20 14.24 16.67 1.53
C GLU A 20 13.68 16.38 0.13
N SER A 21 13.81 17.34 -0.79
CA SER A 21 13.39 17.14 -2.18
C SER A 21 14.19 16.04 -2.86
N ALA A 22 15.50 15.99 -2.64
CA ALA A 22 16.34 14.92 -3.19
C ALA A 22 15.99 13.55 -2.59
N LEU A 23 15.69 13.46 -1.30
CA LEU A 23 15.25 12.23 -0.64
C LEU A 23 13.91 11.74 -1.21
N ARG A 24 12.93 12.65 -1.39
CA ARG A 24 11.65 12.32 -2.04
C ARG A 24 11.85 11.77 -3.46
N GLU A 25 12.79 12.32 -4.21
CA GLU A 25 13.10 11.87 -5.57
C GLU A 25 13.79 10.50 -5.58
N VAL A 26 14.71 10.23 -4.65
CA VAL A 26 15.33 8.90 -4.50
C VAL A 26 14.28 7.84 -4.15
N ASP A 27 13.39 8.12 -3.20
CA ASP A 27 12.29 7.22 -2.84
C ASP A 27 11.37 6.97 -4.04
N HIS A 28 11.11 8.01 -4.84
CA HIS A 28 10.32 7.88 -6.06
C HIS A 28 10.98 6.95 -7.09
N LEU A 29 12.27 7.12 -7.34
CA LEU A 29 13.04 6.28 -8.26
C LEU A 29 13.10 4.82 -7.79
N GLN A 30 13.33 4.60 -6.48
CA GLN A 30 13.36 3.25 -5.90
C GLN A 30 12.01 2.54 -6.06
N ARG A 31 10.89 3.22 -5.76
CA ARG A 31 9.54 2.66 -5.96
C ARG A 31 9.25 2.38 -7.44
N THR A 32 9.72 3.24 -8.33
CA THR A 32 9.58 3.06 -9.78
C THR A 32 10.32 1.81 -10.25
N LEU A 33 11.60 1.68 -9.88
CA LEU A 33 12.41 0.52 -10.22
C LEU A 33 11.81 -0.76 -9.65
N ALA A 34 11.40 -0.76 -8.38
CA ALA A 34 10.73 -1.89 -7.76
C ALA A 34 9.48 -2.30 -8.54
N THR A 35 8.62 -1.34 -8.90
CA THR A 35 7.40 -1.59 -9.68
C THR A 35 7.72 -2.18 -11.05
N LEU A 36 8.70 -1.63 -11.78
CA LEU A 36 9.13 -2.14 -13.07
C LEU A 36 9.66 -3.57 -12.98
N LEU A 37 10.49 -3.86 -11.97
CA LEU A 37 10.99 -5.22 -11.73
C LEU A 37 9.86 -6.20 -11.42
N GLN A 38 8.89 -5.82 -10.58
CA GLN A 38 7.74 -6.67 -10.28
C GLN A 38 6.86 -6.91 -11.52
N ILE A 39 6.66 -5.89 -12.37
CA ILE A 39 5.92 -6.03 -13.63
C ILE A 39 6.67 -6.99 -14.57
N ALA A 40 7.98 -6.79 -14.76
CA ALA A 40 8.79 -7.66 -15.62
C ALA A 40 8.77 -9.13 -15.14
N LEU A 41 8.85 -9.35 -13.83
CA LEU A 41 8.72 -10.69 -13.25
C LEU A 41 7.33 -11.27 -13.50
N ALA A 42 6.27 -10.47 -13.32
CA ALA A 42 4.89 -10.91 -13.55
C ALA A 42 4.64 -11.29 -15.02
N GLU A 43 5.18 -10.51 -15.96
CA GLU A 43 5.01 -10.71 -17.41
C GLU A 43 5.86 -11.85 -17.96
N SER A 44 7.04 -12.10 -17.38
CA SER A 44 7.90 -13.21 -17.78
C SER A 44 7.36 -14.59 -17.38
N GLY A 45 6.31 -14.64 -16.54
CA GLY A 45 5.83 -15.88 -15.94
C GLY A 45 6.86 -16.49 -14.97
N ALA A 46 7.81 -15.70 -14.48
CA ALA A 46 8.80 -16.16 -13.52
C ALA A 46 8.10 -16.70 -12.26
N PRO A 47 8.63 -17.78 -11.66
CA PRO A 47 8.08 -18.29 -10.41
C PRO A 47 8.24 -17.24 -9.31
N LEU A 48 7.31 -17.26 -8.36
CA LEU A 48 7.37 -16.41 -7.18
C LEU A 48 8.68 -16.69 -6.43
N ALA A 49 9.44 -15.65 -6.10
CA ALA A 49 10.69 -15.84 -5.35
C ALA A 49 10.37 -16.22 -3.90
N SER A 50 11.02 -17.26 -3.38
CA SER A 50 10.90 -17.70 -1.97
C SER A 50 9.45 -17.82 -1.45
N PRO A 51 8.58 -18.60 -2.12
CA PRO A 51 7.21 -18.78 -1.66
C PRO A 51 7.20 -19.64 -0.39
N ALA A 52 6.35 -19.27 0.56
CA ALA A 52 6.17 -19.95 1.83
C ALA A 52 4.69 -19.93 2.23
N SER A 53 4.32 -20.72 3.23
CA SER A 53 3.01 -20.58 3.87
C SER A 53 2.98 -19.25 4.63
N VAL A 54 2.03 -18.39 4.29
CA VAL A 54 1.85 -17.07 4.90
C VAL A 54 0.44 -16.97 5.44
N ASP A 55 0.29 -16.71 6.75
CA ASP A 55 -0.99 -16.32 7.31
C ASP A 55 -1.25 -14.83 7.01
N VAL A 56 -2.19 -14.58 6.10
CA VAL A 56 -2.55 -13.22 5.67
C VAL A 56 -3.25 -12.45 6.79
N SER A 57 -3.97 -13.15 7.68
CA SER A 57 -4.65 -12.52 8.83
C SER A 57 -3.62 -11.97 9.82
N GLU A 58 -2.61 -12.79 10.16
CA GLU A 58 -1.50 -12.37 11.04
C GLU A 58 -0.75 -11.17 10.44
N LEU A 59 -0.36 -11.28 9.16
CA LEU A 59 0.34 -10.21 8.46
C LEU A 59 -0.46 -8.90 8.40
N ALA A 60 -1.77 -8.98 8.16
CA ALA A 60 -2.64 -7.81 8.14
C ALA A 60 -2.72 -7.14 9.53
N CYS A 61 -2.79 -7.93 10.60
CA CYS A 61 -2.78 -7.42 11.97
C CYS A 61 -1.47 -6.73 12.33
N GLU A 62 -0.32 -7.36 12.05
CA GLU A 62 0.99 -6.74 12.29
C GLU A 62 1.11 -5.37 11.62
N LEU A 63 0.65 -5.25 10.37
CA LEU A 63 0.72 -3.99 9.62
C LEU A 63 -0.29 -2.97 10.15
N VAL A 64 -1.49 -3.39 10.53
CA VAL A 64 -2.46 -2.48 11.18
C VAL A 64 -1.90 -1.94 12.49
N GLU A 65 -1.32 -2.78 13.34
CA GLU A 65 -0.67 -2.36 14.60
C GLU A 65 0.47 -1.37 14.35
N LEU A 66 1.28 -1.60 13.31
CA LEU A 66 2.37 -0.71 12.94
C LEU A 66 1.87 0.66 12.47
N PHE A 67 0.77 0.71 11.71
CA PHE A 67 0.25 1.95 11.11
C PHE A 67 -0.81 2.66 11.96
N GLU A 68 -1.35 2.03 13.00
CA GLU A 68 -2.36 2.63 13.89
C GLU A 68 -1.91 3.98 14.49
N PRO A 69 -0.66 4.12 15.00
CA PRO A 69 -0.24 5.40 15.58
C PRO A 69 -0.23 6.53 14.54
N VAL A 70 0.22 6.24 13.32
CA VAL A 70 0.28 7.19 12.21
C VAL A 70 -1.14 7.57 11.75
N ALA A 71 -2.06 6.61 11.71
CA ALA A 71 -3.46 6.86 11.39
C ALA A 71 -4.09 7.79 12.44
N ARG A 72 -3.88 7.49 13.73
CA ARG A 72 -4.40 8.26 14.85
C ARG A 72 -3.86 9.69 14.90
N GLU A 73 -2.58 9.91 14.60
CA GLU A 73 -2.00 11.26 14.47
C GLU A 73 -2.66 12.09 13.37
N ARG A 74 -3.20 11.44 12.32
CA ARG A 74 -3.99 12.09 11.25
C ARG A 74 -5.48 12.21 11.57
N GLY A 75 -5.91 11.76 12.75
CA GLY A 75 -7.32 11.70 13.17
C GLY A 75 -8.12 10.64 12.42
N LEU A 76 -7.47 9.55 12.02
CA LEU A 76 -8.09 8.43 11.33
C LEU A 76 -8.20 7.22 12.25
N THR A 77 -9.23 6.40 12.04
CA THR A 77 -9.33 5.07 12.69
C THR A 77 -8.86 4.00 11.72
N LEU A 78 -7.90 3.17 12.13
CA LEU A 78 -7.42 2.01 11.38
C LEU A 78 -7.68 0.74 12.18
N VAL A 79 -8.40 -0.21 11.61
CA VAL A 79 -8.72 -1.49 12.26
C VAL A 79 -8.46 -2.67 11.34
N SER A 80 -8.13 -3.82 11.95
CA SER A 80 -8.10 -5.11 11.27
C SER A 80 -9.39 -5.88 11.58
N LYS A 81 -9.86 -6.68 10.62
CA LYS A 81 -11.01 -7.57 10.82
C LYS A 81 -10.74 -8.93 10.20
N HIS A 82 -10.69 -9.98 11.00
CA HIS A 82 -10.52 -11.35 10.52
C HIS A 82 -11.19 -12.33 11.50
N GLU A 83 -11.62 -13.49 11.00
CA GLU A 83 -12.34 -14.50 11.80
C GLU A 83 -11.47 -15.71 12.15
N GLY A 84 -10.23 -15.77 11.64
CA GLY A 84 -9.27 -16.84 11.91
C GLY A 84 -8.03 -16.76 11.02
N ALA A 85 -7.18 -17.79 11.10
CA ALA A 85 -6.01 -17.94 10.27
C ALA A 85 -6.40 -18.11 8.79
N ALA A 86 -5.73 -17.38 7.90
CA ALA A 86 -6.00 -17.39 6.47
C ALA A 86 -4.70 -17.58 5.70
N VAL A 87 -4.31 -18.85 5.53
CA VAL A 87 -3.00 -19.22 4.99
C VAL A 87 -3.05 -19.34 3.47
N VAL A 88 -2.06 -18.74 2.80
CA VAL A 88 -1.81 -18.86 1.35
C VAL A 88 -0.36 -19.27 1.09
N HIS A 89 -0.07 -19.83 -0.09
CA HIS A 89 1.30 -20.05 -0.53
C HIS A 89 1.81 -18.83 -1.31
N GLY A 90 2.69 -18.02 -0.72
CA GLY A 90 3.10 -16.75 -1.31
C GLY A 90 4.40 -16.20 -0.74
N ASN A 91 4.77 -15.01 -1.19
CA ASN A 91 5.93 -14.29 -0.69
C ASN A 91 5.46 -13.27 0.35
N ARG A 92 5.79 -13.52 1.62
CA ARG A 92 5.39 -12.68 2.74
C ARG A 92 5.80 -11.22 2.57
N GLN A 93 7.00 -10.95 2.06
CA GLN A 93 7.51 -9.59 1.89
C GLN A 93 6.73 -8.83 0.81
N LEU A 94 6.40 -9.49 -0.30
CA LEU A 94 5.58 -8.91 -1.35
C LEU A 94 4.14 -8.67 -0.88
N LEU A 95 3.54 -9.62 -0.16
CA LEU A 95 2.21 -9.42 0.43
C LEU A 95 2.20 -8.27 1.46
N ALA A 96 3.26 -8.16 2.27
CA ALA A 96 3.40 -7.05 3.21
C ALA A 96 3.48 -5.71 2.47
N GLN A 97 4.30 -5.65 1.43
CA GLN A 97 4.44 -4.47 0.58
C GLN A 97 3.11 -4.09 -0.10
N LEU A 98 2.33 -5.08 -0.54
CA LEU A 98 1.01 -4.86 -1.12
C LEU A 98 0.07 -4.21 -0.09
N ILE A 99 -0.02 -4.74 1.13
CA ILE A 99 -0.90 -4.22 2.18
C ILE A 99 -0.45 -2.81 2.59
N THR A 100 0.85 -2.60 2.78
CA THR A 100 1.42 -1.28 3.10
C THR A 100 1.05 -0.24 2.05
N ASN A 101 1.18 -0.54 0.76
CA ASN A 101 0.79 0.40 -0.29
C ASN A 101 -0.69 0.77 -0.23
N LEU A 102 -1.56 -0.17 0.13
CA LEU A 102 -2.99 0.09 0.28
C LEU A 102 -3.28 0.97 1.49
N ILE A 103 -2.67 0.68 2.64
CA ILE A 103 -2.80 1.50 3.85
C ILE A 103 -2.29 2.93 3.60
N GLU A 104 -1.11 3.09 3.02
CA GLU A 104 -0.53 4.40 2.69
C GLU A 104 -1.43 5.22 1.76
N ASN A 105 -2.06 4.57 0.76
CA ASN A 105 -3.04 5.23 -0.11
C ASN A 105 -4.22 5.75 0.72
N CYS A 106 -4.79 4.93 1.60
CA CYS A 106 -5.91 5.37 2.43
C CYS A 106 -5.49 6.50 3.39
N LEU A 107 -4.34 6.39 4.07
CA LEU A 107 -3.81 7.45 4.95
C LEU A 107 -3.57 8.78 4.23
N LYS A 108 -3.35 8.73 2.92
CA LYS A 108 -3.12 9.90 2.08
C LYS A 108 -4.41 10.59 1.66
N TYR A 109 -5.43 9.82 1.28
CA TYR A 109 -6.64 10.38 0.63
C TYR A 109 -7.85 10.48 1.55
N VAL A 110 -7.88 9.74 2.66
CA VAL A 110 -8.97 9.79 3.62
C VAL A 110 -8.82 11.05 4.48
N PRO A 111 -9.84 11.92 4.55
CA PRO A 111 -9.81 13.11 5.38
C PRO A 111 -9.89 12.74 6.88
N SER A 112 -9.42 13.64 7.74
CA SER A 112 -9.51 13.48 9.20
C SER A 112 -10.94 13.20 9.65
N GLY A 113 -11.11 12.33 10.65
CA GLY A 113 -12.40 11.76 11.06
C GLY A 113 -12.83 10.53 10.25
N GLY A 114 -12.05 10.14 9.24
CA GLY A 114 -12.28 8.94 8.44
C GLY A 114 -11.84 7.64 9.11
N ALA A 115 -12.20 6.53 8.47
CA ALA A 115 -11.96 5.18 8.93
C ALA A 115 -11.46 4.30 7.79
N LEU A 116 -10.55 3.41 8.14
CA LEU A 116 -9.89 2.44 7.29
C LEU A 116 -10.05 1.06 7.95
N GLU A 117 -10.37 0.05 7.16
CA GLU A 117 -10.42 -1.33 7.63
C GLU A 117 -9.64 -2.24 6.68
N VAL A 118 -8.77 -3.06 7.27
CA VAL A 118 -8.10 -4.17 6.60
C VAL A 118 -8.80 -5.47 7.01
N GLY A 119 -9.60 -6.02 6.11
CA GLY A 119 -10.35 -7.25 6.32
C GLY A 119 -9.68 -8.46 5.67
N VAL A 120 -9.63 -9.59 6.37
CA VAL A 120 -9.18 -10.88 5.81
C VAL A 120 -10.26 -11.93 6.05
N GLN A 121 -10.68 -12.61 4.98
CA GLN A 121 -11.68 -13.66 5.03
C GLN A 121 -11.22 -14.88 4.23
N ARG A 122 -11.39 -16.06 4.81
CA ARG A 122 -11.11 -17.34 4.15
C ARG A 122 -12.39 -17.86 3.49
N PHE A 123 -12.34 -18.10 2.18
CA PHE A 123 -13.41 -18.76 1.42
C PHE A 123 -13.07 -20.24 1.18
N ALA A 124 -13.76 -20.93 0.26
CA ALA A 124 -13.42 -22.32 -0.06
C ALA A 124 -12.14 -22.41 -0.91
N ASP A 125 -12.01 -21.53 -1.91
CA ASP A 125 -11.03 -21.56 -3.00
C ASP A 125 -9.94 -20.47 -2.88
N CYS A 126 -10.19 -19.44 -2.05
CA CYS A 126 -9.29 -18.30 -1.92
C CYS A 126 -9.24 -17.73 -0.49
N VAL A 127 -8.25 -16.89 -0.25
CA VAL A 127 -8.23 -15.91 0.84
C VAL A 127 -8.51 -14.54 0.24
N ARG A 128 -9.57 -13.89 0.73
CA ARG A 128 -9.92 -12.53 0.34
C ARG A 128 -9.32 -11.54 1.33
N LEU A 129 -8.37 -10.76 0.84
CA LEU A 129 -7.89 -9.54 1.49
C LEU A 129 -8.73 -8.36 0.99
N THR A 130 -9.19 -7.53 1.91
CA THR A 130 -9.93 -6.30 1.62
C THR A 130 -9.29 -5.13 2.34
N VAL A 131 -9.11 -4.02 1.64
CA VAL A 131 -8.80 -2.73 2.26
C VAL A 131 -9.89 -1.77 1.85
N ARG A 132 -10.63 -1.25 2.83
CA ARG A 132 -11.73 -0.31 2.59
C ARG A 132 -11.57 0.96 3.39
N ASP A 133 -11.97 2.07 2.81
CA ASP A 133 -12.02 3.36 3.46
C ASP A 133 -13.36 4.05 3.24
N ASN A 134 -13.61 5.12 4.00
CA ASN A 134 -14.75 6.02 3.83
C ASN A 134 -14.35 7.40 3.29
N GLY A 135 -13.27 7.47 2.51
CA GLY A 135 -12.75 8.69 1.90
C GLY A 135 -13.59 9.17 0.71
N PRO A 136 -13.05 10.06 -0.14
CA PRO A 136 -13.77 10.61 -1.30
C PRO A 136 -14.13 9.55 -2.37
N GLY A 137 -13.53 8.36 -2.29
CA GLY A 137 -13.73 7.28 -3.25
C GLY A 137 -13.08 7.57 -4.60
N MET A 138 -13.51 6.84 -5.62
CA MET A 138 -12.99 6.97 -6.99
C MET A 138 -14.12 6.74 -7.99
N VAL A 139 -14.24 7.60 -9.00
CA VAL A 139 -15.22 7.42 -10.09
C VAL A 139 -14.91 6.15 -10.90
N ALA A 140 -15.93 5.56 -11.53
CA ALA A 140 -15.83 4.23 -12.14
C ALA A 140 -14.71 4.12 -13.19
N ASP A 141 -14.59 5.09 -14.08
CA ASP A 141 -13.58 5.10 -15.15
C ASP A 141 -12.16 5.20 -14.57
N ASP A 142 -12.00 5.93 -13.47
CA ASP A 142 -10.72 6.05 -12.80
C ASP A 142 -10.32 4.76 -12.09
N ARG A 143 -11.27 3.96 -11.57
CA ARG A 143 -10.97 2.66 -10.94
C ARG A 143 -10.33 1.68 -11.91
N VAL A 144 -10.81 1.64 -13.15
CA VAL A 144 -10.25 0.79 -14.22
C VAL A 144 -8.83 1.22 -14.57
N ARG A 145 -8.61 2.54 -14.59
CA ARG A 145 -7.33 3.15 -14.97
C ARG A 145 -6.29 3.09 -13.86
N ALA A 146 -6.70 3.14 -12.59
CA ALA A 146 -5.81 3.22 -11.42
C ALA A 146 -4.90 2.00 -11.23
N VAL A 147 -5.27 0.84 -11.78
CA VAL A 147 -4.47 -0.39 -11.73
C VAL A 147 -3.42 -0.49 -12.85
N GLN A 148 -3.43 0.45 -13.80
CA GLN A 148 -2.44 0.50 -14.86
C GLN A 148 -1.15 1.17 -14.33
N PRO A 149 0.04 0.65 -14.71
CA PRO A 149 1.31 1.30 -14.39
C PRO A 149 1.34 2.76 -14.84
N PHE A 150 1.87 3.63 -13.99
CA PHE A 150 2.08 5.06 -14.27
C PHE A 150 0.81 5.90 -14.47
N VAL A 151 -0.38 5.34 -14.24
CA VAL A 151 -1.61 6.11 -14.39
C VAL A 151 -1.91 6.91 -13.13
N ARG A 152 -1.84 8.23 -13.28
CA ARG A 152 -2.28 9.19 -12.27
C ARG A 152 -3.77 9.41 -12.42
N VAL A 153 -4.53 9.03 -11.39
CA VAL A 153 -5.92 9.47 -11.24
C VAL A 153 -5.88 10.85 -10.59
N ALA A 154 -6.27 11.88 -11.34
CA ALA A 154 -6.28 13.24 -10.85
C ALA A 154 -7.49 13.44 -9.94
N GLN A 155 -7.27 13.50 -8.62
CA GLN A 155 -8.24 14.07 -7.70
C GLN A 155 -7.72 15.41 -7.19
N ASN A 156 -8.39 16.49 -7.60
CA ASN A 156 -8.30 17.83 -7.00
C ASN A 156 -6.91 18.46 -6.90
N GLY A 157 -6.10 18.36 -7.96
CA GLY A 157 -5.01 19.32 -8.22
C GLY A 157 -3.83 19.33 -7.24
N LYS A 158 -3.73 18.40 -6.29
CA LYS A 158 -2.54 18.24 -5.43
C LYS A 158 -1.55 17.25 -6.05
N PRO A 159 -0.36 17.68 -6.48
CA PRO A 159 0.65 16.80 -7.05
C PRO A 159 1.48 16.20 -5.93
N ASP A 160 1.20 14.96 -5.51
CA ASP A 160 2.18 14.32 -4.61
C ASP A 160 2.20 12.78 -4.60
N SER A 161 1.51 12.11 -5.52
CA SER A 161 1.61 10.63 -5.64
C SER A 161 2.28 10.29 -6.95
N SER A 162 3.30 9.45 -6.85
CA SER A 162 3.97 8.83 -8.00
C SER A 162 3.03 8.11 -8.97
N GLY A 163 1.79 7.79 -8.55
CA GLY A 163 0.86 6.97 -9.32
C GLY A 163 1.22 5.48 -9.30
N LEU A 164 2.20 5.09 -8.48
CA LEU A 164 2.78 3.75 -8.50
C LEU A 164 2.14 2.78 -7.50
N GLY A 165 1.52 3.26 -6.42
CA GLY A 165 1.03 2.42 -5.33
C GLY A 165 0.08 1.31 -5.80
N LEU A 166 -0.99 1.68 -6.51
CA LEU A 166 -1.95 0.70 -7.05
C LEU A 166 -1.38 -0.15 -8.20
N SER A 167 -0.43 0.37 -8.97
CA SER A 167 0.25 -0.44 -9.99
C SER A 167 1.18 -1.51 -9.39
N LEU A 168 1.84 -1.22 -8.27
CA LEU A 168 2.63 -2.18 -7.53
C LEU A 168 1.75 -3.25 -6.89
N VAL A 169 0.60 -2.83 -6.32
CA VAL A 169 -0.44 -3.76 -5.84
C VAL A 169 -0.88 -4.69 -6.98
N ALA A 170 -1.15 -4.16 -8.18
CA ALA A 170 -1.54 -4.96 -9.33
C ALA A 170 -0.44 -5.92 -9.79
N ALA A 171 0.82 -5.49 -9.81
CA ALA A 171 1.96 -6.35 -10.17
C ALA A 171 2.15 -7.50 -9.17
N ILE A 172 2.11 -7.21 -7.87
CA ILE A 172 2.22 -8.21 -6.81
C ILE A 172 1.04 -9.18 -6.83
N ALA A 173 -0.19 -8.68 -7.05
CA ALA A 173 -1.37 -9.52 -7.19
C ALA A 173 -1.21 -10.50 -8.37
N ARG A 174 -0.74 -10.04 -9.53
CA ARG A 174 -0.47 -10.91 -10.69
C ARG A 174 0.58 -11.98 -10.40
N LEU A 175 1.66 -11.63 -9.70
CA LEU A 175 2.70 -12.60 -9.29
C LEU A 175 2.14 -13.72 -8.41
N HIS A 176 1.17 -13.40 -7.55
CA HIS A 176 0.46 -14.36 -6.71
C HIS A 176 -0.76 -14.99 -7.40
N ARG A 177 -0.95 -14.75 -8.71
CA ARG A 177 -2.14 -15.19 -9.47
C ARG A 177 -3.46 -14.75 -8.83
N ALA A 178 -3.42 -13.66 -8.07
CA ALA A 178 -4.55 -13.12 -7.33
C ALA A 178 -5.45 -12.30 -8.25
N ARG A 179 -6.75 -12.33 -7.97
CA ARG A 179 -7.71 -11.44 -8.63
C ARG A 179 -7.80 -10.14 -7.85
N LEU A 180 -7.48 -9.03 -8.50
CA LEU A 180 -7.62 -7.68 -7.96
C LEU A 180 -8.90 -7.00 -8.51
N ALA A 181 -9.70 -6.39 -7.63
CA ALA A 181 -10.83 -5.55 -7.99
C ALA A 181 -10.85 -4.26 -7.16
N LEU A 182 -11.30 -3.17 -7.79
CA LEU A 182 -11.55 -1.89 -7.14
C LEU A 182 -13.06 -1.60 -7.20
N GLU A 183 -13.68 -1.54 -6.04
CA GLU A 183 -15.12 -1.41 -5.84
C GLU A 183 -15.44 -0.10 -5.10
N SER A 184 -16.69 0.37 -5.23
CA SER A 184 -17.16 1.48 -4.40
C SER A 184 -17.41 1.00 -2.97
N ASN A 185 -17.10 1.83 -1.98
CA ASN A 185 -17.49 1.59 -0.58
C ASN A 185 -18.56 2.58 -0.05
N ASP A 186 -19.03 3.49 -0.92
CA ASP A 186 -20.09 4.50 -0.71
C ASP A 186 -20.30 5.02 0.73
N PRO A 187 -19.55 6.06 1.16
CA PRO A 187 -18.43 6.69 0.44
C PRO A 187 -17.15 5.85 0.49
N GLY A 188 -16.18 6.18 -0.36
CA GLY A 188 -14.84 5.61 -0.32
C GLY A 188 -14.57 4.49 -1.31
N LEU A 189 -13.42 3.86 -1.16
CA LEU A 189 -12.93 2.80 -2.03
C LEU A 189 -12.85 1.48 -1.27
N ARG A 190 -13.14 0.37 -1.95
CA ARG A 190 -12.88 -0.97 -1.48
C ARG A 190 -11.98 -1.68 -2.48
N VAL A 191 -10.77 -2.00 -2.05
CA VAL A 191 -9.84 -2.84 -2.82
C VAL A 191 -10.00 -4.28 -2.35
N VAL A 192 -10.31 -5.19 -3.28
CA VAL A 192 -10.54 -6.61 -3.03
C VAL A 192 -9.46 -7.41 -3.76
N ILE A 193 -8.78 -8.29 -3.03
CA ILE A 193 -7.74 -9.17 -3.57
C ILE A 193 -8.05 -10.60 -3.15
N ASP A 194 -8.40 -11.43 -4.12
CA ASP A 194 -8.62 -12.86 -3.91
C ASP A 194 -7.33 -13.61 -4.23
N LEU A 195 -6.63 -14.03 -3.19
CA LEU A 195 -5.42 -14.85 -3.25
C LEU A 195 -5.81 -16.33 -3.36
N PRO A 196 -5.32 -17.08 -4.36
CA PRO A 196 -5.51 -18.53 -4.38
C PRO A 196 -4.78 -19.19 -3.21
N LEU A 197 -5.26 -20.34 -2.76
CA LEU A 197 -4.65 -21.07 -1.65
C LEU A 197 -3.35 -21.75 -2.01
N GLU A 198 -3.30 -22.23 -3.24
CA GLU A 198 -2.17 -22.88 -3.86
C GLU A 198 -1.84 -22.07 -5.11
N THR A 199 -0.61 -21.57 -5.19
CA THR A 199 -0.12 -20.77 -6.31
C THR A 199 0.59 -21.64 -7.32
#